data_AF-A0A316BD75-F1
#
_entry.id   AF-A0A316BD75-F1
#
_cell.length_a   1.000
_cell.length_b   1.000
_cell.length_c   1.000
_cell.angle_alpha   90.00
_cell.angle_beta   90.00
_cell.angle_gamma   90.00
#
_symmetry.space_group_name_H-M   'P 1'
#
loop_
_entity.id
_entity.type
_entity.pdbx_description
1 polymer ?
#
loop_
_entity_poly.entity_id
_entity_poly.type
_entity_poly.pdbx_seq_one_letter_code
_entity_poly.pdbx_strand_id
1 'polypeptide(L)'
;MPTKVQVIYDTVHTTVFDTVRVVLDASFTPQLLRDSQEFYSSAFGDLLTVFVWISGIFTFAVSVVFAYKIYVEKTAIKKAVKEANEKADEEIEKRLDALSKNIFNLRESVYTSFFAQAKQSEYDFKARVSLLTIILSDISLHFDKVFLVQAFTAIEILSEIIETAVNMGTPEKIVHAILTYVEAIEKFTKEIQVSTNVEEAKKELDNAKRTLDAIEKIKPVLMKYCKQN
;
A
#
# COMPACT_ATOMS: atom_id res chain seq x y z
N MET A 1 75.83 31.03 119.34
CA MET A 1 76.21 30.55 117.99
C MET A 1 75.15 29.58 117.52
N PRO A 2 74.61 29.73 116.29
CA PRO A 2 73.63 28.79 115.75
C PRO A 2 74.34 27.62 115.05
N THR A 3 73.78 26.42 115.15
CA THR A 3 73.98 25.40 114.11
C THR A 3 72.65 24.69 113.87
N LYS A 4 72.23 24.71 112.60
CA LYS A 4 71.00 24.15 112.06
C LYS A 4 70.92 22.64 112.31
N VAL A 5 69.74 22.18 112.70
CA VAL A 5 69.29 20.80 112.43
C VAL A 5 68.07 20.92 111.54
N GLN A 6 68.26 20.51 110.29
CA GLN A 6 67.19 20.33 109.30
C GLN A 6 66.61 18.93 109.56
N VAL A 7 65.33 18.86 109.92
CA VAL A 7 64.60 17.58 110.01
C VAL A 7 63.51 17.57 108.96
N ILE A 8 63.50 16.44 108.26
CA ILE A 8 62.83 16.11 107.01
C ILE A 8 61.31 16.03 107.22
N TYR A 9 60.55 16.61 106.29
CA TYR A 9 59.16 16.21 106.05
C TYR A 9 59.17 15.19 104.92
N ASP A 10 58.64 13.99 105.18
CA ASP A 10 58.12 13.17 104.10
C ASP A 10 56.86 12.41 104.56
N THR A 11 56.01 12.14 103.59
CA THR A 11 54.59 12.38 103.58
C THR A 11 53.79 11.08 103.77
N VAL A 12 52.76 11.12 104.61
CA VAL A 12 51.74 10.05 104.65
C VAL A 12 50.69 10.40 103.60
N HIS A 13 50.70 9.71 102.46
CA HIS A 13 49.58 9.73 101.53
C HIS A 13 48.40 8.94 102.11
N THR A 14 47.34 9.64 102.53
CA THR A 14 46.02 9.04 102.71
C THR A 14 45.13 9.54 101.57
N THR A 15 44.77 8.61 100.68
CA THR A 15 43.83 8.83 99.58
C THR A 15 42.42 8.97 100.14
N VAL A 16 41.86 10.17 100.05
CA VAL A 16 40.42 10.41 100.27
C VAL A 16 39.75 10.34 98.90
N PHE A 17 38.94 9.32 98.67
CA PHE A 17 38.07 9.24 97.50
C PHE A 17 36.89 10.20 97.71
N ASP A 18 36.84 11.26 96.92
CA ASP A 18 35.76 12.24 96.90
C ASP A 18 34.67 11.74 95.93
N THR A 19 33.63 11.08 96.44
CA THR A 19 32.46 10.72 95.63
C THR A 19 31.55 11.93 95.46
N VAL A 20 31.71 12.66 94.35
CA VAL A 20 30.74 13.69 93.93
C VAL A 20 29.45 12.99 93.50
N ARG A 21 28.42 13.09 94.32
CA ARG A 21 27.08 12.59 94.01
C ARG A 21 26.38 13.59 93.08
N VAL A 22 26.46 13.38 91.77
CA VAL A 22 25.68 14.16 90.80
C VAL A 22 24.22 13.70 90.90
N VAL A 23 23.42 14.45 91.65
CA VAL A 23 21.96 14.30 91.62
C VAL A 23 21.49 14.95 90.31
N LEU A 24 21.31 14.15 89.27
CA LEU A 24 20.58 14.59 88.08
C LEU A 24 19.13 14.82 88.50
N ASP A 25 18.69 16.07 88.47
CA ASP A 25 17.32 16.47 88.73
C ASP A 25 16.40 15.72 87.75
N ALA A 26 15.54 14.84 88.27
CA ALA A 26 14.72 13.90 87.50
C ALA A 26 13.68 14.59 86.60
N SER A 27 13.58 15.92 86.68
CA SER A 27 12.73 16.77 85.84
C SER A 27 13.31 17.04 84.44
N PHE A 28 14.63 16.93 84.24
CA PHE A 28 15.30 17.21 82.95
C PHE A 28 15.28 16.01 81.97
N THR A 29 15.28 14.79 82.50
CA THR A 29 15.39 13.55 81.71
C THR A 29 14.18 13.27 80.80
N PRO A 30 12.91 13.50 81.23
CA PRO A 30 11.74 13.24 80.39
C PRO A 30 11.63 14.22 79.21
N GLN A 31 12.02 15.48 79.40
CA GLN A 31 11.96 16.51 78.36
C GLN A 31 12.97 16.21 77.24
N LEU A 32 14.20 15.85 77.61
CA LEU A 32 15.26 15.50 76.66
C LEU A 32 14.94 14.22 75.86
N LEU A 33 14.27 13.26 76.49
CA LEU A 33 13.74 12.05 75.84
C LEU A 33 12.62 12.37 74.84
N ARG A 34 11.73 13.31 75.18
CA ARG A 34 10.64 13.73 74.29
C ARG A 34 11.17 14.54 73.10
N ASP A 35 12.06 15.48 73.34
CA ASP A 35 12.64 16.32 72.29
C ASP A 35 13.50 15.50 71.31
N SER A 36 14.22 14.49 71.83
CA SER A 36 14.94 13.54 70.97
C SER A 36 13.99 12.66 70.14
N GLN A 37 12.87 12.19 70.72
CA GLN A 37 11.85 11.45 69.96
C GLN A 37 11.20 12.28 68.86
N GLU A 38 10.86 13.55 69.12
CA GLU A 38 10.32 14.47 68.12
C GLU A 38 11.34 14.75 67.00
N PHE A 39 12.63 14.94 67.35
CA PHE A 39 13.70 15.12 66.38
C PHE A 39 13.89 13.89 65.47
N TYR A 40 13.95 12.68 66.03
CA TYR A 40 14.07 11.46 65.23
C TYR A 40 12.84 11.24 64.35
N SER A 41 11.63 11.47 64.86
CA SER A 41 10.40 11.32 64.07
C SER A 41 10.38 12.28 62.88
N SER A 42 10.80 13.54 63.05
CA SER A 42 10.88 14.51 61.96
C SER A 42 11.97 14.13 60.94
N ALA A 43 13.16 13.78 61.41
CA ALA A 43 14.28 13.41 60.54
C ALA A 43 13.99 12.13 59.71
N PHE A 44 13.31 11.13 60.29
CA PHE A 44 12.84 9.97 59.55
C PHE A 44 11.75 10.32 58.52
N GLY A 45 10.85 11.25 58.84
CA GLY A 45 9.85 11.76 57.91
C GLY A 45 10.45 12.49 56.71
N ASP A 46 11.46 13.33 56.94
CA ASP A 46 12.18 14.05 55.89
C ASP A 46 12.96 13.10 54.99
N LEU A 47 13.65 12.10 55.59
CA LEU A 47 14.38 11.08 54.86
C LEU A 47 13.43 10.24 54.00
N LEU A 48 12.28 9.83 54.53
CA LEU A 48 11.26 9.09 53.77
C LEU A 48 10.69 9.93 52.61
N THR A 49 10.47 11.23 52.84
CA THR A 49 10.02 12.17 51.80
C THR A 49 11.04 12.28 50.67
N VAL A 50 12.33 12.42 51.00
CA VAL A 50 13.41 12.44 49.99
C VAL A 50 13.47 11.13 49.20
N PHE A 51 13.34 9.98 49.86
CA PHE A 51 13.27 8.68 49.18
C PHE A 51 12.08 8.58 48.22
N VAL A 52 10.90 9.08 48.61
CA VAL A 52 9.71 9.12 47.75
C VAL A 52 9.95 9.98 46.52
N TRP A 53 10.51 11.19 46.68
CA TRP A 53 10.83 12.07 45.55
C TRP A 53 11.85 11.46 44.59
N ILE A 54 12.94 10.87 45.11
CA ILE A 54 13.95 10.19 44.29
C ILE A 54 13.33 9.01 43.53
N SER A 55 12.50 8.20 44.19
CA SER A 55 11.82 7.06 43.56
C SER A 55 10.84 7.51 42.47
N GLY A 56 10.13 8.62 42.69
CA GLY A 56 9.20 9.20 41.72
C GLY A 56 9.93 9.72 40.47
N ILE A 57 11.03 10.45 40.66
CA ILE A 57 11.87 10.94 39.56
C ILE A 57 12.47 9.77 38.76
N PHE A 58 12.96 8.74 39.45
CA PHE A 58 13.50 7.54 38.80
C PHE A 58 12.43 6.81 37.99
N THR A 59 11.25 6.59 38.55
CA THR A 59 10.13 5.91 37.86
C THR A 59 9.66 6.71 36.65
N PHE A 60 9.63 8.03 36.75
CA PHE A 60 9.32 8.92 35.64
C PHE A 60 10.38 8.84 34.53
N ALA A 61 11.67 8.89 34.88
CA ALA A 61 12.76 8.76 33.90
C ALA A 61 12.72 7.41 33.16
N VAL A 62 12.50 6.31 33.86
CA VAL A 62 12.35 4.97 33.26
C VAL A 62 11.13 4.93 32.32
N SER A 63 10.02 5.54 32.73
CA SER A 63 8.79 5.61 31.92
C SER A 63 9.00 6.40 30.62
N VAL A 64 9.73 7.53 30.68
CA VAL A 64 10.07 8.34 29.50
C VAL A 64 10.98 7.58 28.54
N VAL A 65 12.01 6.89 29.05
CA VAL A 65 12.91 6.06 28.22
C VAL A 65 12.14 4.92 27.56
N PHE A 66 11.23 4.26 28.28
CA PHE A 66 10.41 3.18 27.74
C PHE A 66 9.42 3.69 26.69
N ALA A 67 8.78 4.84 26.92
CA ALA A 67 7.90 5.49 25.95
C ALA A 67 8.66 5.92 24.68
N TYR A 68 9.88 6.44 24.83
CA TYR A 68 10.75 6.78 23.70
C TYR A 68 11.13 5.53 22.88
N LYS A 69 11.48 4.42 23.55
CA LYS A 69 11.78 3.15 22.88
C LYS A 69 10.59 2.62 22.08
N ILE A 70 9.38 2.64 22.65
CA ILE A 70 8.14 2.27 21.95
C ILE A 70 7.88 3.19 20.75
N TYR A 71 8.13 4.49 20.89
CA TYR A 71 7.96 5.44 19.80
C TYR A 71 8.92 5.16 18.63
N VAL A 72 10.18 4.87 18.91
CA VAL A 72 11.19 4.51 17.89
C VAL A 72 10.82 3.18 17.21
N GLU A 73 10.41 2.16 17.97
CA GLU A 73 9.98 0.88 17.39
C GLU A 73 8.72 1.03 16.53
N LYS A 74 7.71 1.81 16.97
CA LYS A 74 6.49 2.07 16.19
C LYS A 74 6.78 2.81 14.89
N THR A 75 7.71 3.77 14.90
CA THR A 75 8.10 4.50 13.68
C THR A 75 8.91 3.63 12.73
N ALA A 76 9.79 2.76 13.24
CA ALA A 76 10.51 1.77 12.44
C ALA A 76 9.56 0.74 11.80
N ILE A 77 8.60 0.21 12.56
CA ILE A 77 7.57 -0.72 12.04
C ILE A 77 6.72 -0.03 10.97
N LYS A 78 6.28 1.21 11.21
CA LYS A 78 5.49 1.97 10.23
C LYS A 78 6.26 2.20 8.93
N LYS A 79 7.57 2.47 9.01
CA LYS A 79 8.45 2.63 7.85
C LYS A 79 8.63 1.30 7.11
N ALA A 80 8.89 0.21 7.81
CA ALA A 80 9.03 -1.13 7.22
C ALA A 80 7.75 -1.61 6.54
N VAL A 81 6.59 -1.38 7.15
CA VAL A 81 5.28 -1.69 6.53
C VAL A 81 5.04 -0.83 5.29
N LYS A 82 5.40 0.45 5.33
CA LYS A 82 5.28 1.34 4.17
C LYS A 82 6.18 0.88 3.01
N GLU A 83 7.44 0.57 3.28
CA GLU A 83 8.40 0.08 2.26
C GLU A 83 8.00 -1.31 1.71
N ALA A 84 7.45 -2.19 2.55
CA ALA A 84 6.94 -3.48 2.11
C ALA A 84 5.70 -3.34 1.21
N ASN A 85 4.79 -2.42 1.55
CA ASN A 85 3.62 -2.12 0.73
C ASN A 85 4.03 -1.48 -0.61
N GLU A 86 4.94 -0.50 -0.61
CA GLU A 86 5.44 0.12 -1.85
C GLU A 86 6.08 -0.92 -2.78
N LYS A 87 6.90 -1.84 -2.24
CA LYS A 87 7.48 -2.93 -3.04
C LYS A 87 6.44 -3.92 -3.55
N ALA A 88 5.43 -4.24 -2.74
CA ALA A 88 4.34 -5.13 -3.15
C ALA A 88 3.50 -4.49 -4.25
N ASP A 89 3.19 -3.19 -4.13
CA ASP A 89 2.46 -2.42 -5.14
C ASP A 89 3.26 -2.37 -6.46
N GLU A 90 4.56 -2.07 -6.41
CA GLU A 90 5.44 -2.11 -7.60
C GLU A 90 5.49 -3.50 -8.26
N GLU A 91 5.52 -4.58 -7.46
CA GLU A 91 5.53 -5.95 -8.00
C GLU A 91 4.17 -6.31 -8.62
N ILE A 92 3.07 -5.90 -8.00
CA ILE A 92 1.72 -6.08 -8.53
C ILE A 92 1.58 -5.34 -9.86
N GLU A 93 1.99 -4.07 -9.94
CA GLU A 93 1.97 -3.29 -11.19
C GLU A 93 2.78 -3.98 -12.30
N LYS A 94 4.01 -4.41 -12.01
CA LYS A 94 4.84 -5.15 -12.99
C LYS A 94 4.17 -6.44 -13.46
N ARG A 95 3.51 -7.19 -12.57
CA ARG A 95 2.79 -8.41 -12.93
C ARG A 95 1.54 -8.11 -13.75
N LEU A 96 0.80 -7.06 -13.42
CA LEU A 96 -0.37 -6.61 -14.17
C LEU A 96 0.02 -6.17 -15.59
N ASP A 97 1.11 -5.42 -15.73
CA ASP A 97 1.64 -5.03 -17.04
C ASP A 97 2.07 -6.24 -17.88
N ALA A 98 2.77 -7.19 -17.26
CA ALA A 98 3.17 -8.43 -17.93
C ALA A 98 1.96 -9.27 -18.36
N LEU A 99 0.94 -9.39 -17.50
CA LEU A 99 -0.32 -10.07 -17.81
C LEU A 99 -1.08 -9.37 -18.93
N SER A 100 -1.18 -8.05 -18.89
CA SER A 100 -1.82 -7.22 -19.92
C SER A 100 -1.17 -7.47 -21.29
N LYS A 101 0.18 -7.43 -21.33
CA LYS A 101 0.95 -7.72 -22.55
C LYS A 101 0.75 -9.15 -23.06
N ASN A 102 0.72 -10.14 -22.15
CA ASN A 102 0.49 -11.53 -22.53
C ASN A 102 -0.93 -11.75 -23.07
N ILE A 103 -1.94 -11.12 -22.47
CA ILE A 103 -3.33 -11.17 -22.95
C ILE A 103 -3.42 -10.53 -24.34
N PHE A 104 -2.78 -9.37 -24.53
CA PHE A 104 -2.72 -8.70 -25.84
C PHE A 104 -2.10 -9.61 -26.92
N ASN A 105 -0.92 -10.18 -26.66
CA ASN A 105 -0.24 -11.08 -27.58
C ASN A 105 -1.08 -12.34 -27.90
N LEU A 106 -1.77 -12.88 -26.88
CA LEU A 106 -2.65 -14.03 -27.06
C LEU A 106 -3.83 -13.69 -27.97
N ARG A 107 -4.48 -12.53 -27.77
CA ARG A 107 -5.58 -12.05 -28.63
C ARG A 107 -5.12 -11.87 -30.07
N GLU A 108 -3.97 -11.23 -30.27
CA GLU A 108 -3.40 -11.04 -31.61
C GLU A 108 -3.12 -12.38 -32.31
N SER A 109 -2.60 -13.37 -31.58
CA SER A 109 -2.39 -14.73 -32.09
C SER A 109 -3.70 -15.42 -32.47
N VAL A 110 -4.73 -15.30 -31.62
CA VAL A 110 -6.08 -15.86 -31.90
C VAL A 110 -6.69 -15.22 -33.14
N TYR A 111 -6.62 -13.90 -33.28
CA TYR A 111 -7.11 -13.21 -34.48
C TYR A 111 -6.38 -13.65 -35.73
N THR A 112 -5.06 -13.76 -35.67
CA THR A 112 -4.26 -14.25 -36.79
C THR A 112 -4.68 -15.66 -37.20
N SER A 113 -4.93 -16.55 -36.23
CA SER A 113 -5.43 -17.89 -36.48
C SER A 113 -6.82 -17.90 -37.12
N PHE A 114 -7.75 -17.08 -36.61
CA PHE A 114 -9.09 -16.97 -37.19
C PHE A 114 -9.08 -16.38 -38.60
N PHE A 115 -8.24 -15.37 -38.88
CA PHE A 115 -8.07 -14.86 -40.23
C PHE A 115 -7.47 -15.91 -41.17
N ALA A 116 -6.49 -16.70 -40.70
CA ALA A 116 -5.91 -17.79 -41.48
C ALA A 116 -6.96 -18.88 -41.78
N GLN A 117 -7.76 -19.27 -40.79
CA GLN A 117 -8.84 -20.25 -40.96
C GLN A 117 -9.95 -19.72 -41.88
N ALA A 118 -10.32 -18.45 -41.75
CA ALA A 118 -11.28 -17.81 -42.66
C ALA A 118 -10.75 -17.78 -44.10
N LYS A 119 -9.44 -17.57 -44.29
CA LYS A 119 -8.83 -17.64 -45.63
C LYS A 119 -8.79 -19.06 -46.18
N GLN A 120 -8.48 -20.06 -45.35
CA GLN A 120 -8.46 -21.47 -45.75
C GLN A 120 -9.85 -22.03 -46.07
N SER A 121 -10.89 -21.48 -45.45
CA SER A 121 -12.29 -21.88 -45.67
C SER A 121 -12.90 -21.18 -46.88
N GLU A 122 -12.13 -20.96 -47.95
CA GLU A 122 -12.46 -20.07 -49.07
C GLU A 122 -13.88 -20.28 -49.64
N TYR A 123 -14.30 -21.55 -49.71
CA TYR A 123 -15.60 -21.98 -50.26
C TYR A 123 -16.70 -22.19 -49.20
N ASP A 124 -16.37 -22.19 -47.91
CA ASP A 124 -17.35 -22.24 -46.82
C ASP A 124 -17.62 -20.82 -46.28
N PHE A 125 -18.46 -20.09 -47.02
CA PHE A 125 -18.84 -18.72 -46.70
C PHE A 125 -19.51 -18.59 -45.33
N LYS A 126 -20.24 -19.62 -44.86
CA LYS A 126 -20.89 -19.60 -43.54
C LYS A 126 -19.87 -19.68 -42.42
N ALA A 127 -18.90 -20.58 -42.54
CA ALA A 127 -17.80 -20.68 -41.59
C ALA A 127 -16.98 -19.38 -41.54
N ARG A 128 -16.67 -18.80 -42.72
CA ARG A 128 -15.96 -17.51 -42.82
C ARG A 128 -16.70 -16.38 -42.12
N VAL A 129 -17.99 -16.20 -42.41
CA VAL A 129 -18.80 -15.16 -41.77
C VAL A 129 -18.88 -15.38 -40.25
N SER A 130 -19.00 -16.63 -39.80
CA SER A 130 -19.04 -16.95 -38.36
C SER A 130 -17.73 -16.59 -37.65
N LEU A 131 -16.58 -16.95 -38.22
CA LEU A 131 -15.26 -16.61 -37.69
C LEU A 131 -15.07 -15.09 -37.61
N LEU A 132 -15.44 -14.37 -38.67
CA LEU A 132 -15.35 -12.91 -38.72
C LEU A 132 -16.31 -12.25 -37.71
N THR A 133 -17.50 -12.83 -37.50
CA THR A 133 -18.46 -12.35 -36.49
C THR A 133 -17.88 -12.49 -35.07
N ILE A 134 -17.16 -13.57 -34.78
CA ILE A 134 -16.48 -13.76 -33.48
C ILE A 134 -15.41 -12.69 -33.27
N ILE A 135 -14.59 -12.41 -34.30
CA ILE A 135 -13.57 -11.35 -34.24
C ILE A 135 -14.24 -9.99 -33.98
N LEU A 136 -15.27 -9.64 -34.76
CA LEU A 136 -15.98 -8.38 -34.57
C LEU A 136 -16.65 -8.27 -33.20
N SER A 137 -17.17 -9.38 -32.66
CA SER A 137 -17.72 -9.42 -31.31
C SER A 137 -16.67 -9.06 -30.26
N ASP A 138 -15.49 -9.69 -30.27
CA ASP A 138 -14.44 -9.40 -29.28
C ASP A 138 -13.93 -7.97 -29.41
N ILE A 139 -13.68 -7.52 -30.65
CA ILE A 139 -13.26 -6.13 -30.93
C ILE A 139 -14.32 -5.14 -30.45
N SER A 140 -15.60 -5.39 -30.67
CA SER A 140 -16.66 -4.47 -30.23
C SER A 140 -16.78 -4.39 -28.70
N LEU A 141 -16.50 -5.48 -27.98
CA LEU A 141 -16.57 -5.52 -26.51
C LEU A 141 -15.34 -4.90 -25.84
N HIS A 142 -14.18 -5.02 -26.50
CA HIS A 142 -12.89 -4.63 -25.96
C HIS A 142 -12.16 -3.66 -26.87
N PHE A 143 -12.92 -2.75 -27.49
CA PHE A 143 -12.39 -1.87 -28.52
C PHE A 143 -11.22 -1.04 -27.98
N ASP A 144 -10.11 -1.08 -28.70
CA ASP A 144 -8.93 -0.26 -28.49
C ASP A 144 -8.35 0.09 -29.87
N LYS A 145 -7.72 1.26 -29.99
CA LYS A 145 -7.10 1.75 -31.22
C LYS A 145 -6.07 0.78 -31.82
N VAL A 146 -5.43 -0.04 -30.98
CA VAL A 146 -4.53 -1.11 -31.42
C VAL A 146 -5.21 -2.18 -32.28
N PHE A 147 -6.54 -2.33 -32.16
CA PHE A 147 -7.33 -3.30 -32.91
C PHE A 147 -7.99 -2.75 -34.19
N LEU A 148 -7.74 -1.48 -34.55
CA LEU A 148 -8.31 -0.87 -35.75
C LEU A 148 -7.96 -1.63 -37.03
N VAL A 149 -6.73 -2.16 -37.13
CA VAL A 149 -6.29 -2.91 -38.31
C VAL A 149 -7.08 -4.20 -38.45
N GLN A 150 -7.27 -4.93 -37.35
CA GLN A 150 -8.02 -6.18 -37.31
C GLN A 150 -9.51 -5.93 -37.57
N ALA A 151 -10.06 -4.84 -37.04
CA ALA A 151 -11.43 -4.41 -37.31
C ALA A 151 -11.62 -4.14 -38.81
N PHE A 152 -10.74 -3.32 -39.40
CA PHE A 152 -10.72 -3.04 -40.83
C PHE A 152 -10.65 -4.33 -41.65
N THR A 153 -9.69 -5.21 -41.37
CA THR A 153 -9.52 -6.47 -42.11
C THR A 153 -10.76 -7.36 -42.02
N ALA A 154 -11.37 -7.49 -40.84
CA ALA A 154 -12.58 -8.29 -40.68
C ALA A 154 -13.77 -7.71 -41.48
N ILE A 155 -13.96 -6.39 -41.41
CA ILE A 155 -15.03 -5.68 -42.14
C ILE A 155 -14.81 -5.75 -43.65
N GLU A 156 -13.57 -5.58 -44.11
CA GLU A 156 -13.20 -5.66 -45.53
C GLU A 156 -13.51 -7.05 -46.08
N ILE A 157 -13.04 -8.12 -45.42
CA ILE A 157 -13.35 -9.49 -45.86
C ILE A 157 -14.86 -9.75 -45.83
N LEU A 158 -15.57 -9.31 -44.78
CA LEU A 158 -17.01 -9.45 -44.71
C LEU A 158 -17.71 -8.76 -45.88
N SER A 159 -17.25 -7.58 -46.28
CA SER A 159 -17.84 -6.81 -47.38
C SER A 159 -17.78 -7.56 -48.72
N GLU A 160 -16.75 -8.38 -48.92
CA GLU A 160 -16.58 -9.19 -50.13
C GLU A 160 -17.48 -10.44 -50.12
N ILE A 161 -17.80 -11.00 -48.95
CA ILE A 161 -18.42 -12.33 -48.85
C ILE A 161 -19.86 -12.34 -48.35
N ILE A 162 -20.33 -11.27 -47.70
CA ILE A 162 -21.58 -11.29 -46.93
C ILE A 162 -22.80 -11.55 -47.81
N GLU A 163 -22.87 -10.95 -49.00
CA GLU A 163 -23.99 -11.15 -49.93
C GLU A 163 -24.08 -12.59 -50.40
N THR A 164 -22.96 -13.19 -50.79
CA THR A 164 -22.86 -14.61 -51.14
C THR A 164 -23.26 -15.50 -49.96
N ALA A 165 -22.75 -15.20 -48.76
CA ALA A 165 -23.05 -15.98 -47.56
C ALA A 165 -24.55 -15.95 -47.21
N VAL A 166 -25.19 -14.78 -47.29
CA VAL A 166 -26.64 -14.63 -47.06
C VAL A 166 -27.43 -15.42 -48.10
N ASN A 167 -27.07 -15.32 -49.38
CA ASN A 167 -27.72 -16.10 -50.46
C ASN A 167 -27.56 -17.63 -50.27
N MET A 168 -26.47 -18.06 -49.61
CA MET A 168 -26.25 -19.46 -49.26
C MET A 168 -26.92 -19.88 -47.93
N GLY A 169 -27.67 -18.98 -47.30
CA GLY A 169 -28.48 -19.25 -46.11
C GLY A 169 -27.73 -19.06 -44.79
N THR A 170 -26.89 -18.03 -44.68
CA THR A 170 -26.44 -17.53 -43.37
C THR A 170 -27.66 -17.06 -42.56
N PRO A 171 -27.82 -17.49 -41.30
CA PRO A 171 -28.92 -17.07 -40.45
C PRO A 171 -28.99 -15.54 -40.29
N GLU A 172 -30.20 -14.99 -40.39
CA GLU A 172 -30.47 -13.55 -40.21
C GLU A 172 -29.97 -13.00 -38.87
N LYS A 173 -30.09 -13.79 -37.79
CA LYS A 173 -29.59 -13.41 -36.46
C LYS A 173 -28.08 -13.13 -36.46
N ILE A 174 -27.32 -13.82 -37.31
CA ILE A 174 -25.88 -13.57 -37.46
C ILE A 174 -25.66 -12.25 -38.20
N VAL A 175 -26.43 -11.97 -39.24
CA VAL A 175 -26.36 -10.68 -39.97
C VAL A 175 -26.70 -9.50 -39.06
N HIS A 176 -27.72 -9.63 -38.22
CA HIS A 176 -28.07 -8.64 -37.19
C HIS A 176 -26.95 -8.43 -36.17
N ALA A 177 -26.32 -9.53 -35.71
CA ALA A 177 -25.18 -9.43 -34.80
C ALA A 177 -24.01 -8.67 -35.44
N ILE A 178 -23.68 -8.99 -36.70
CA ILE A 178 -22.63 -8.28 -37.45
C ILE A 178 -22.95 -6.79 -37.54
N LEU A 179 -24.20 -6.42 -37.89
CA LEU A 179 -24.61 -5.02 -37.96
C LEU A 179 -24.40 -4.32 -36.61
N THR A 180 -24.80 -4.97 -35.51
CA THR A 180 -24.64 -4.42 -34.16
C THR A 180 -23.16 -4.19 -33.82
N TYR A 181 -22.29 -5.16 -34.12
CA TYR A 181 -20.86 -5.03 -33.84
C TYR A 181 -20.20 -3.97 -34.73
N VAL A 182 -20.59 -3.90 -36.00
CA VAL A 182 -20.12 -2.87 -36.94
C VAL A 182 -20.51 -1.47 -36.46
N GLU A 183 -21.73 -1.28 -35.99
CA GLU A 183 -22.19 0.01 -35.44
C GLU A 183 -21.46 0.40 -34.15
N ALA A 184 -21.19 -0.56 -33.28
CA ALA A 184 -20.38 -0.32 -32.08
C ALA A 184 -18.95 0.11 -32.45
N ILE A 185 -18.30 -0.62 -33.36
CA ILE A 185 -16.96 -0.28 -33.86
C ILE A 185 -16.95 1.10 -34.54
N GLU A 186 -17.97 1.42 -35.33
CA GLU A 186 -18.13 2.74 -35.96
C GLU A 186 -18.15 3.86 -34.90
N LYS A 187 -18.95 3.68 -33.84
CA LYS A 187 -19.05 4.63 -32.75
C LYS A 187 -17.71 4.81 -32.04
N PHE A 188 -17.06 3.72 -31.64
CA PHE A 188 -15.79 3.81 -30.93
C PHE A 188 -14.67 4.39 -31.79
N THR A 189 -14.67 4.10 -33.09
CA THR A 189 -13.69 4.65 -34.04
C THR A 189 -13.84 6.17 -34.19
N LYS A 190 -15.08 6.69 -34.16
CA LYS A 190 -15.36 8.14 -34.20
C LYS A 190 -14.95 8.86 -32.91
N GLU A 191 -14.99 8.18 -31.77
CA GLU A 191 -14.67 8.73 -30.44
C GLU A 191 -13.22 8.47 -30.02
N ILE A 192 -12.37 7.99 -30.93
CA ILE A 192 -11.03 7.50 -30.61
C ILE A 192 -10.10 8.63 -30.14
N GLN A 193 -9.39 8.40 -29.05
CA GLN A 193 -8.34 9.30 -28.58
C GLN A 193 -7.01 8.98 -29.27
N VAL A 194 -6.55 9.91 -30.09
CA VAL A 194 -5.29 9.77 -30.84
C VAL A 194 -4.06 10.02 -29.97
N SER A 195 -2.95 9.40 -30.31
CA SER A 195 -1.65 9.60 -29.66
C SER A 195 -1.22 11.06 -29.72
N THR A 196 -0.46 11.51 -28.72
CA THR A 196 0.20 12.83 -28.76
C THR A 196 1.39 12.85 -29.72
N ASN A 197 1.93 11.67 -30.07
CA ASN A 197 2.98 11.55 -31.07
C ASN A 197 2.39 11.73 -32.47
N VAL A 198 2.93 12.69 -33.23
CA VAL A 198 2.41 13.07 -34.56
C VAL A 198 2.44 11.92 -35.57
N GLU A 199 3.48 11.08 -35.57
CA GLU A 199 3.59 9.97 -36.52
C GLU A 199 2.58 8.87 -36.19
N GLU A 200 2.46 8.52 -34.90
CA GLU A 200 1.47 7.54 -34.43
C GLU A 200 0.05 8.04 -34.65
N ALA A 201 -0.23 9.30 -34.33
CA ALA A 201 -1.53 9.92 -34.55
C ALA A 201 -1.96 9.86 -36.02
N LYS A 202 -1.04 10.10 -36.96
CA LYS A 202 -1.31 9.96 -38.40
C LYS A 202 -1.68 8.53 -38.77
N LYS A 203 -0.95 7.54 -38.24
CA LYS A 203 -1.22 6.12 -38.51
C LYS A 203 -2.57 5.69 -37.91
N GLU A 204 -2.87 6.13 -36.70
CA GLU A 204 -4.15 5.87 -36.02
C GLU A 204 -5.33 6.48 -36.79
N LEU A 205 -5.20 7.73 -37.23
CA LEU A 205 -6.21 8.41 -38.04
C LEU A 205 -6.42 7.74 -39.41
N ASP A 206 -5.34 7.31 -40.07
CA ASP A 206 -5.44 6.59 -41.34
C ASP A 206 -6.17 5.25 -41.16
N ASN A 207 -5.82 4.48 -40.13
CA ASN A 207 -6.49 3.22 -39.81
C ASN A 207 -7.96 3.44 -39.44
N ALA A 208 -8.27 4.47 -38.64
CA ALA A 208 -9.62 4.83 -38.27
C ALA A 208 -10.45 5.18 -39.52
N LYS A 209 -9.89 6.01 -40.41
CA LYS A 209 -10.54 6.38 -41.67
C LYS A 209 -10.81 5.15 -42.54
N ARG A 210 -9.81 4.29 -42.75
CA ARG A 210 -9.98 3.05 -43.53
C ARG A 210 -11.07 2.15 -42.94
N THR A 211 -11.14 2.05 -41.62
CA THR A 211 -12.18 1.27 -40.93
C THR A 211 -13.56 1.88 -41.21
N LEU A 212 -13.72 3.19 -41.03
CA LEU A 212 -14.98 3.88 -41.29
C LEU A 212 -15.41 3.76 -42.76
N ASP A 213 -14.48 3.94 -43.70
CA ASP A 213 -14.75 3.78 -45.14
C ASP A 213 -15.24 2.36 -45.48
N ALA A 214 -14.69 1.33 -44.80
CA ALA A 214 -15.13 -0.05 -44.97
C ALA A 214 -16.53 -0.29 -44.36
N ILE A 215 -16.82 0.34 -43.22
CA ILE A 215 -18.14 0.29 -42.58
C ILE A 215 -19.21 0.93 -43.47
N GLU A 216 -18.94 2.10 -44.04
CA GLU A 216 -19.87 2.80 -44.93
C GLU A 216 -20.25 1.96 -46.15
N LYS A 217 -19.34 1.11 -46.63
CA LYS A 217 -19.61 0.17 -47.74
C LYS A 217 -20.49 -1.01 -47.33
N ILE A 218 -20.21 -1.62 -46.17
CA ILE A 218 -20.91 -2.85 -45.77
C ILE A 218 -22.26 -2.59 -45.08
N LYS A 219 -22.39 -1.47 -44.36
CA LYS A 219 -23.57 -1.17 -43.54
C LYS A 219 -24.87 -1.14 -44.35
N PRO A 220 -24.95 -0.56 -45.56
CA PRO A 220 -26.16 -0.62 -46.39
C PRO A 220 -26.54 -2.06 -46.78
N VAL A 221 -25.55 -2.91 -47.04
CA VAL A 221 -25.76 -4.33 -47.39
C VAL A 221 -26.36 -5.07 -46.20
N LEU A 222 -25.78 -4.91 -45.01
CA LEU A 222 -26.30 -5.52 -43.77
C LEU A 222 -27.72 -5.02 -43.45
N MET A 223 -27.96 -3.71 -43.55
CA MET A 223 -29.28 -3.13 -43.30
C MET A 223 -30.35 -3.60 -44.29
N LYS A 224 -29.99 -3.79 -45.57
CA LYS A 224 -30.91 -4.35 -46.57
C LYS A 224 -31.38 -5.73 -46.12
N TYR A 225 -30.47 -6.61 -45.70
CA TYR A 225 -30.81 -7.96 -45.27
C TYR A 225 -31.56 -8.02 -43.94
N CYS A 226 -31.33 -7.06 -43.04
CA CYS A 226 -32.08 -6.96 -41.78
C CYS A 226 -33.50 -6.38 -41.94
N LYS A 227 -33.81 -5.71 -43.07
CA LYS A 227 -35.15 -5.11 -43.34
C LYS A 227 -36.05 -5.96 -44.23
N GLN A 228 -35.51 -6.97 -44.91
CA GLN A 228 -36.22 -7.77 -45.90
C GLN A 228 -36.94 -9.00 -45.32
N ASN A 229 -36.78 -9.27 -44.02
CA ASN A 229 -37.45 -10.34 -43.27
C ASN A 229 -37.97 -9.78 -41.94
#